data_AF-A0A7C3LDS0-F1
#
_entry.id   AF-A0A7C3LDS0-F1
#
_cell.length_a   1.000
_cell.length_b   1.000
_cell.length_c   1.000
_cell.angle_alpha   90.00
_cell.angle_beta   90.00
_cell.angle_gamma   90.00
#
_symmetry.space_group_name_H-M   'P 1'
#
loop_
_entity.id
_entity.type
_entity.pdbx_description
1 polymer ?
#
loop_
_entity_poly.entity_id
_entity_poly.type
_entity_poly.pdbx_seq_one_letter_code
_entity_poly.pdbx_strand_id
1 'polypeptide(L)'
;MQQVVDGEYSLDDPLMLRRADIIGGSGVTQFLTPGLTMPIRDWAFLMMSVSDNTATNILIDQVGLDNVAAWLEEHNFPGIVLRHKIDFAALDQDVNHLGTATPRGLNRLMTAVFQQTILTPAACAEMLRMMNKVGADRIGRYLPWEPYGDETPEEEKLHLAGKTGSLMGCRAQTAVVWRGAGKTQRGFTITVMTDGDLTPETWSVDATGALAIGRIARAVYDEVMRE
;
A
#
# COMPACT_ATOMS: atom_id res chain seq x y z
N MET A 1 10.89 3.56 -7.03
CA MET A 1 11.74 4.40 -6.16
C MET A 1 13.22 4.03 -6.26
N GLN A 2 13.62 2.76 -6.15
CA GLN A 2 15.02 2.34 -6.37
C GLN A 2 15.60 2.90 -7.69
N GLN A 3 14.96 2.62 -8.82
CA GLN A 3 15.37 3.15 -10.14
C GLN A 3 15.42 4.69 -10.22
N VAL A 4 14.67 5.41 -9.37
CA VAL A 4 14.78 6.88 -9.27
C VAL A 4 16.04 7.28 -8.48
N VAL A 5 16.34 6.56 -7.39
CA VAL A 5 17.58 6.74 -6.62
C VAL A 5 18.81 6.46 -7.50
N ASP A 6 18.72 5.45 -8.36
CA ASP A 6 19.79 5.05 -9.28
C ASP A 6 19.90 5.97 -10.51
N GLY A 7 18.96 6.90 -10.68
CA GLY A 7 18.96 7.89 -11.76
C GLY A 7 18.47 7.36 -13.11
N GLU A 8 17.84 6.17 -13.15
CA GLU A 8 17.24 5.61 -14.37
C GLU A 8 15.97 6.35 -14.79
N TYR A 9 15.21 6.86 -13.81
CA TYR A 9 13.99 7.62 -14.02
C TYR A 9 13.92 8.86 -13.12
N SER A 10 13.22 9.89 -13.58
CA SER A 10 12.73 10.97 -12.73
C SER A 10 11.28 10.69 -12.30
N LEU A 11 10.93 11.07 -11.07
CA LEU A 11 9.53 11.07 -10.64
C LEU A 11 8.64 12.02 -11.45
N ASP A 12 9.24 12.97 -12.16
CA ASP A 12 8.55 13.92 -13.01
C ASP A 12 8.46 13.48 -14.48
N ASP A 13 9.02 12.30 -14.81
CA ASP A 13 8.92 11.74 -16.15
C ASP A 13 7.44 11.49 -16.51
N PRO A 14 7.00 11.89 -17.73
CA PRO A 14 5.61 11.77 -18.11
C PRO A 14 5.27 10.35 -18.56
N LEU A 15 4.17 9.79 -18.04
CA LEU A 15 3.53 8.60 -18.60
C LEU A 15 2.11 8.94 -19.08
N MET A 16 1.76 8.43 -20.26
CA MET A 16 0.48 8.67 -20.91
C MET A 16 -0.45 7.47 -20.74
N LEU A 17 -1.70 7.74 -20.35
CA LEU A 17 -2.78 6.77 -20.34
C LEU A 17 -3.17 6.40 -21.78
N ARG A 18 -2.85 5.19 -22.23
CA ARG A 18 -3.34 4.67 -23.51
C ARG A 18 -4.65 3.94 -23.31
N ARG A 19 -5.47 3.88 -24.35
CA ARG A 19 -6.72 3.10 -24.32
C ARG A 19 -6.49 1.63 -23.95
N ALA A 20 -5.36 1.06 -24.40
CA ALA A 20 -4.99 -0.33 -24.13
C ALA A 20 -4.53 -0.59 -22.68
N ASP A 21 -4.22 0.45 -21.91
CA ASP A 21 -3.78 0.30 -20.52
C ASP A 21 -4.97 0.11 -19.55
N ILE A 22 -6.16 0.55 -19.97
CA ILE A 22 -7.35 0.60 -19.12
C ILE A 22 -7.84 -0.81 -18.80
N ILE A 23 -7.85 -1.11 -17.50
CA ILE A 23 -8.46 -2.30 -16.92
C ILE A 23 -9.45 -1.92 -15.82
N GLY A 24 -10.37 -2.83 -15.51
CA GLY A 24 -11.40 -2.63 -14.48
C GLY A 24 -10.90 -2.72 -13.03
N GLY A 25 -11.84 -2.88 -12.10
CA GLY A 25 -11.56 -3.03 -10.67
C GLY A 25 -11.42 -1.70 -9.93
N SER A 26 -10.50 -1.61 -8.97
CA SER A 26 -10.25 -0.40 -8.19
C SER A 26 -9.44 0.64 -8.97
N GLY A 27 -9.69 1.91 -8.66
CA GLY A 27 -9.02 3.04 -9.28
C GLY A 27 -9.97 3.96 -10.03
N VAL A 28 -9.48 5.17 -10.29
CA VAL A 28 -10.21 6.23 -10.98
C VAL A 28 -9.78 6.36 -12.44
N THR A 29 -8.56 5.93 -12.79
CA THR A 29 -7.99 6.17 -14.12
C THR A 29 -8.71 5.42 -15.24
N GLN A 30 -9.42 4.33 -14.92
CA GLN A 30 -10.30 3.62 -15.85
C GLN A 30 -11.46 4.48 -16.39
N PHE A 31 -11.80 5.57 -15.68
CA PHE A 31 -12.84 6.53 -16.06
C PHE A 31 -12.29 7.81 -16.67
N LEU A 32 -10.96 7.94 -16.77
CA LEU A 32 -10.31 9.12 -17.32
C LEU A 32 -10.10 8.98 -18.83
N THR A 33 -10.00 10.11 -19.51
CA THR A 33 -9.86 10.15 -20.96
C THR A 33 -8.47 9.66 -21.39
N PRO A 34 -8.37 8.68 -22.32
CA PRO A 34 -7.08 8.31 -22.91
C PRO A 34 -6.36 9.52 -23.52
N GLY A 35 -5.03 9.55 -23.39
CA GLY A 35 -4.19 10.70 -23.72
C GLY A 35 -3.85 11.58 -22.50
N LEU A 36 -4.50 11.36 -21.35
CA LEU A 36 -4.09 11.95 -20.08
C LEU A 36 -2.61 11.61 -19.82
N THR A 37 -1.79 12.63 -19.62
CA THR A 37 -0.37 12.50 -19.32
C THR A 37 -0.09 13.16 -17.98
N MET A 38 0.55 12.42 -17.09
CA MET A 38 0.90 12.88 -15.74
C MET A 38 2.22 12.25 -15.30
N PRO A 39 2.94 12.88 -14.35
CA PRO A 39 4.26 12.39 -13.94
C PRO A 39 4.19 11.04 -13.22
N ILE A 40 5.28 10.26 -13.23
CA ILE A 40 5.40 8.97 -12.51
C ILE A 40 4.95 9.09 -11.06
N ARG A 41 5.26 10.20 -10.38
CA ARG A 41 4.83 10.43 -8.98
C ARG A 41 3.33 10.35 -8.78
N ASP A 42 2.55 10.82 -9.75
CA ASP A 42 1.09 10.86 -9.64
C ASP A 42 0.51 9.47 -9.93
N TRP A 43 1.11 8.74 -10.88
CA TRP A 43 0.77 7.34 -11.13
C TRP A 43 1.04 6.49 -9.90
N ALA A 44 2.21 6.65 -9.28
CA ALA A 44 2.57 5.98 -8.04
C ALA A 44 1.65 6.37 -6.88
N PHE A 45 1.27 7.65 -6.79
CA PHE A 45 0.29 8.10 -5.80
C PHE A 45 -1.06 7.42 -5.97
N LEU A 46 -1.60 7.30 -7.20
CA LEU A 46 -2.89 6.63 -7.43
C LEU A 46 -2.82 5.13 -7.15
N MET A 47 -1.72 4.46 -7.53
CA MET A 47 -1.46 3.07 -7.17
C MET A 47 -1.48 2.86 -5.65
N MET A 48 -0.85 3.75 -4.89
CA MET A 48 -0.73 3.58 -3.43
C MET A 48 -1.98 4.02 -2.67
N SER A 49 -2.56 5.18 -3.02
CA SER A 49 -3.64 5.82 -2.27
C SER A 49 -5.00 5.15 -2.46
N VAL A 50 -5.36 4.83 -3.70
CA VAL A 50 -6.69 4.29 -4.07
C VAL A 50 -6.60 2.92 -4.74
N SER A 51 -5.41 2.30 -4.73
CA SER A 51 -5.18 0.99 -5.34
C SER A 51 -5.54 0.95 -6.82
N ASP A 52 -5.20 2.01 -7.56
CA ASP A 52 -5.57 2.11 -8.97
C ASP A 52 -4.88 1.02 -9.82
N ASN A 53 -5.68 0.14 -10.42
CA ASN A 53 -5.17 -1.03 -11.12
C ASN A 53 -4.50 -0.69 -12.47
N THR A 54 -5.05 0.29 -13.19
CA THR A 54 -4.46 0.75 -14.46
C THR A 54 -3.13 1.46 -14.17
N ALA A 55 -3.07 2.30 -13.14
CA ALA A 55 -1.81 2.90 -12.69
C ALA A 55 -0.78 1.84 -12.28
N THR A 56 -1.22 0.80 -11.56
CA THR A 56 -0.36 -0.33 -11.15
C THR A 56 0.24 -1.02 -12.39
N ASN A 57 -0.59 -1.35 -13.37
CA ASN A 57 -0.12 -2.03 -14.59
C ASN A 57 0.82 -1.16 -15.44
N ILE A 58 0.56 0.14 -15.55
CA ILE A 58 1.46 1.09 -16.21
C ILE A 58 2.82 1.13 -15.51
N LEU A 59 2.83 1.17 -14.17
CA LEU A 59 4.08 1.19 -13.40
C LEU A 59 4.82 -0.16 -13.44
N ILE A 60 4.12 -1.29 -13.53
CA ILE A 60 4.76 -2.59 -13.76
C ILE A 60 5.43 -2.61 -15.14
N ASP A 61 4.79 -2.08 -16.18
CA ASP A 61 5.41 -1.98 -17.52
C ASP A 61 6.64 -1.07 -17.51
N GLN A 62 6.58 0.02 -16.74
CA GLN A 62 7.69 0.96 -16.61
C GLN A 62 8.88 0.37 -15.83
N VAL A 63 8.61 -0.26 -14.70
CA VAL A 63 9.66 -0.77 -13.79
C VAL A 63 10.21 -2.12 -14.27
N GLY A 64 9.35 -2.98 -14.83
CA GLY A 64 9.67 -4.35 -15.23
C GLY A 64 9.47 -5.37 -14.10
N LEU A 65 8.77 -6.47 -14.41
CA LEU A 65 8.51 -7.57 -13.45
C LEU A 65 9.81 -8.22 -12.94
N ASP A 66 10.76 -8.47 -13.83
CA ASP A 66 12.04 -9.10 -13.47
C ASP A 66 12.84 -8.21 -12.52
N ASN A 67 12.78 -6.89 -12.70
CA ASN A 67 13.43 -5.94 -11.81
C ASN A 67 12.79 -5.93 -10.42
N VAL A 68 11.46 -6.08 -10.33
CA VAL A 68 10.78 -6.24 -9.02
C VAL A 68 11.21 -7.55 -8.34
N ALA A 69 11.26 -8.65 -9.09
CA ALA A 69 11.66 -9.95 -8.55
C ALA A 69 13.11 -9.93 -8.05
N ALA A 70 14.04 -9.43 -8.87
CA ALA A 70 15.45 -9.27 -8.52
C ALA A 70 15.63 -8.36 -7.29
N TRP A 71 14.90 -7.24 -7.23
CA TRP A 71 14.98 -6.32 -6.09
C TRP A 71 14.51 -6.99 -4.79
N LEU A 72 13.42 -7.76 -4.82
CA LEU A 72 12.93 -8.48 -3.64
C LEU A 72 13.91 -9.56 -3.15
N GLU A 73 14.59 -10.23 -4.07
CA GLU A 73 15.64 -11.21 -3.77
C GLU A 73 16.87 -10.55 -3.16
N GLU A 74 17.41 -9.51 -3.81
CA GLU A 74 18.59 -8.76 -3.37
C GLU A 74 18.39 -8.16 -1.96
N HIS A 75 17.19 -7.65 -1.68
CA HIS A 75 16.86 -7.03 -0.39
C HIS A 75 16.32 -8.02 0.66
N ASN A 76 16.38 -9.33 0.37
CA ASN A 76 16.04 -10.41 1.30
C ASN A 76 14.62 -10.27 1.90
N PHE A 77 13.62 -10.14 1.03
CA PHE A 77 12.19 -10.20 1.35
C PHE A 77 11.56 -11.55 0.95
N PRO A 78 11.96 -12.67 1.59
CA PRO A 78 11.38 -13.96 1.29
C PRO A 78 9.89 -13.96 1.62
N GLY A 79 9.11 -14.56 0.73
CA GLY A 79 7.66 -14.64 0.88
C GLY A 79 6.91 -13.39 0.42
N ILE A 80 7.52 -12.50 -0.37
CA ILE A 80 6.82 -11.56 -1.26
C ILE A 80 7.17 -11.96 -2.69
N VAL A 81 6.17 -12.15 -3.53
CA VAL A 81 6.33 -12.50 -4.94
C VAL A 81 5.30 -11.74 -5.75
N LEU A 82 5.76 -10.99 -6.75
CA LEU A 82 4.93 -10.49 -7.84
C LEU A 82 5.24 -11.35 -9.07
N ARG A 83 4.22 -11.97 -9.66
CA ARG A 83 4.38 -12.88 -10.80
C ARG A 83 3.99 -12.21 -12.10
N HIS A 84 2.85 -11.53 -12.10
CA HIS A 84 2.27 -10.96 -13.30
C HIS A 84 1.68 -9.57 -13.04
N LYS A 85 1.17 -8.96 -14.11
CA LYS A 85 0.30 -7.79 -14.05
C LYS A 85 -1.08 -8.19 -13.53
N ILE A 86 -1.87 -7.19 -13.18
CA ILE A 86 -3.28 -7.41 -12.85
C ILE A 86 -4.01 -7.79 -14.13
N ASP A 87 -4.54 -9.02 -14.14
CA ASP A 87 -5.44 -9.56 -15.14
C ASP A 87 -6.60 -10.25 -14.43
N PHE A 88 -7.80 -9.68 -14.53
CA PHE A 88 -8.98 -10.21 -13.85
C PHE A 88 -9.42 -11.57 -14.41
N ALA A 89 -9.25 -11.82 -15.70
CA ALA A 89 -9.61 -13.11 -16.28
C ALA A 89 -8.72 -14.23 -15.71
N ALA A 90 -7.45 -13.92 -15.44
CA ALA A 90 -6.54 -14.85 -14.80
C ALA A 90 -6.76 -14.97 -13.29
N LEU A 91 -7.04 -13.87 -12.60
CA LEU A 91 -7.34 -13.86 -11.16
C LEU A 91 -8.62 -14.63 -10.81
N ASP A 92 -9.62 -14.63 -11.70
CA ASP A 92 -10.85 -15.42 -11.55
C ASP A 92 -10.57 -16.93 -11.58
N GLN A 93 -9.47 -17.37 -12.21
CA GLN A 93 -9.06 -18.78 -12.27
C GLN A 93 -8.11 -19.16 -11.13
N ASP A 94 -7.15 -18.30 -10.83
CA ASP A 94 -6.19 -18.48 -9.74
C ASP A 94 -5.83 -17.12 -9.13
N VAL A 95 -6.27 -16.90 -7.89
CA VAL A 95 -5.98 -15.68 -7.13
C VAL A 95 -4.47 -15.46 -6.91
N ASN A 96 -3.65 -16.52 -6.97
CA ASN A 96 -2.20 -16.43 -6.83
C ASN A 96 -1.49 -16.04 -8.15
N HIS A 97 -2.23 -15.93 -9.26
CA HIS A 97 -1.71 -15.58 -10.57
C HIS A 97 -0.98 -14.23 -10.55
N LEU A 98 -1.50 -13.25 -9.81
CA LEU A 98 -0.86 -11.95 -9.65
C LEU A 98 0.42 -12.04 -8.83
N GLY A 99 0.34 -12.64 -7.65
CA GLY A 99 1.41 -12.61 -6.66
C GLY A 99 0.96 -13.16 -5.32
N THR A 100 1.91 -13.36 -4.41
CA THR A 100 1.66 -13.85 -3.04
C THR A 100 2.54 -13.10 -2.06
N ALA A 101 2.03 -12.85 -0.86
CA ALA A 101 2.81 -12.23 0.21
C ALA A 101 2.50 -12.87 1.56
N THR A 102 3.48 -12.89 2.47
CA THR A 102 3.26 -13.26 3.88
C THR A 102 3.10 -12.00 4.74
N PRO A 103 2.34 -12.06 5.85
CA PRO A 103 2.27 -10.94 6.80
C PRO A 103 3.64 -10.50 7.29
N ARG A 104 4.53 -11.45 7.58
CA ARG A 104 5.91 -11.17 8.03
C ARG A 104 6.73 -10.43 6.97
N GLY A 105 6.61 -10.83 5.70
CA GLY A 105 7.33 -10.20 4.59
C GLY A 105 6.93 -8.74 4.41
N LEU A 106 5.64 -8.46 4.26
CA LEU A 106 5.15 -7.08 4.11
C LEU A 106 5.43 -6.23 5.35
N ASN A 107 5.31 -6.82 6.56
CA ASN A 107 5.62 -6.09 7.78
C ASN A 107 7.09 -5.65 7.81
N ARG A 108 8.03 -6.55 7.47
CA ARG A 108 9.47 -6.21 7.37
C ARG A 108 9.72 -5.09 6.35
N LEU A 109 9.07 -5.15 5.19
CA LEU A 109 9.21 -4.11 4.17
C LEU A 109 8.71 -2.75 4.67
N MET A 110 7.51 -2.71 5.27
CA MET A 110 6.97 -1.49 5.86
C MET A 110 7.86 -0.95 6.99
N THR A 111 8.41 -1.82 7.85
CA THR A 111 9.37 -1.41 8.89
C THR A 111 10.63 -0.78 8.27
N ALA A 112 11.19 -1.38 7.22
CA ALA A 112 12.41 -0.88 6.58
C ALA A 112 12.18 0.46 5.85
N VAL A 113 11.00 0.65 5.25
CA VAL A 113 10.56 1.94 4.69
C VAL A 113 10.47 2.99 5.79
N PHE A 114 9.75 2.70 6.87
CA PHE A 114 9.54 3.66 7.97
C PHE A 114 10.85 4.05 8.67
N GLN A 115 11.73 3.08 8.92
CA GLN A 115 13.04 3.31 9.53
C GLN A 115 14.08 3.87 8.56
N GLN A 116 13.73 4.06 7.29
CA GLN A 116 14.61 4.60 6.25
C GLN A 116 15.89 3.77 6.05
N THR A 117 15.78 2.45 6.21
CA THR A 117 16.90 1.52 6.10
C THR A 117 16.94 0.79 4.76
N ILE A 118 15.89 0.94 3.94
CA ILE A 118 15.78 0.25 2.65
C ILE A 118 16.24 1.09 1.45
N LEU A 119 16.08 2.41 1.53
CA LEU A 119 16.43 3.38 0.49
C LEU A 119 16.85 4.70 1.16
N THR A 120 17.14 5.72 0.35
CA THR A 120 17.45 7.06 0.86
C THR A 120 16.28 7.64 1.69
N PRO A 121 16.56 8.51 2.69
CA PRO A 121 15.52 9.16 3.49
C PRO A 121 14.45 9.86 2.65
N ALA A 122 14.84 10.54 1.58
CA ALA A 122 13.91 11.21 0.67
C ALA A 122 12.98 10.23 -0.07
N ALA A 123 13.51 9.09 -0.52
CA ALA A 123 12.71 8.07 -1.18
C ALA A 123 11.71 7.42 -0.22
N CYS A 124 12.15 7.10 1.01
CA CYS A 124 11.26 6.56 2.05
C CYS A 124 10.18 7.56 2.47
N ALA A 125 10.52 8.84 2.61
CA ALA A 125 9.54 9.88 2.90
C ALA A 125 8.48 10.00 1.79
N GLU A 126 8.89 9.92 0.52
CA GLU A 126 7.94 9.96 -0.60
C GLU A 126 7.02 8.73 -0.62
N MET A 127 7.55 7.54 -0.33
CA MET A 127 6.72 6.33 -0.18
C MET A 127 5.68 6.48 0.95
N LEU A 128 6.09 6.98 2.11
CA LEU A 128 5.18 7.24 3.24
C LEU A 128 4.14 8.30 2.90
N ARG A 129 4.52 9.36 2.15
CA ARG A 129 3.60 10.39 1.67
C ARG A 129 2.50 9.80 0.79
N MET A 130 2.85 8.89 -0.12
CA MET A 130 1.89 8.21 -1.01
C MET A 130 0.95 7.27 -0.26
N MET A 131 1.39 6.72 0.87
CA MET A 131 0.63 5.81 1.74
C MET A 131 -0.18 6.52 2.83
N ASN A 132 -0.04 7.84 2.95
CA ASN A 132 -0.60 8.60 4.05
C ASN A 132 -2.12 8.41 4.17
N LYS A 133 -2.58 8.12 5.40
CA LYS A 133 -4.00 7.91 5.77
C LYS A 133 -4.70 6.70 5.12
N VAL A 134 -3.98 5.90 4.32
CA VAL A 134 -4.56 4.75 3.62
C VAL A 134 -4.95 3.65 4.61
N GLY A 135 -6.18 3.16 4.47
CA GLY A 135 -6.79 2.12 5.30
C GLY A 135 -7.36 2.63 6.64
N ALA A 136 -7.95 3.84 6.58
CA ALA A 136 -8.77 4.41 7.63
C ALA A 136 -9.96 3.55 8.03
N ASP A 137 -10.51 2.80 7.07
CA ASP A 137 -11.62 1.86 7.23
C ASP A 137 -11.20 0.51 7.84
N ARG A 138 -9.90 0.28 8.05
CA ARG A 138 -9.30 -0.97 8.51
C ARG A 138 -8.38 -0.75 9.71
N ILE A 139 -7.05 -0.74 9.56
CA ILE A 139 -6.12 -0.52 10.69
C ILE A 139 -6.45 0.76 11.43
N GLY A 140 -6.77 1.84 10.70
CA GLY A 140 -7.13 3.13 11.31
C GLY A 140 -8.51 3.15 11.97
N ARG A 141 -9.36 2.14 11.76
CA ARG A 141 -10.81 2.24 12.02
C ARG A 141 -11.18 2.59 13.45
N TYR A 142 -10.45 2.04 14.41
CA TYR A 142 -10.73 2.20 15.83
C TYR A 142 -9.60 2.91 16.59
N LEU A 143 -8.62 3.46 15.86
CA LEU A 143 -7.52 4.20 16.45
C LEU A 143 -7.95 5.64 16.76
N PRO A 144 -7.36 6.29 17.78
CA PRO A 144 -7.67 7.67 18.11
C PRO A 144 -6.87 8.64 17.22
N TRP A 145 -7.17 8.66 15.93
CA TRP A 145 -6.56 9.57 14.96
C TRP A 145 -7.63 10.34 14.19
N GLU A 146 -7.30 11.55 13.75
CA GLU A 146 -8.19 12.39 12.94
C GLU A 146 -7.69 12.47 11.49
N PRO A 147 -8.35 11.76 10.54
CA PRO A 147 -7.94 11.78 9.14
C PRO A 147 -8.11 13.14 8.46
N TYR A 148 -9.00 14.02 8.92
CA TYR A 148 -9.29 15.30 8.24
C TYR A 148 -8.62 16.51 8.88
N GLY A 149 -7.80 16.27 9.90
CA GLY A 149 -7.10 17.31 10.66
C GLY A 149 -7.92 17.86 11.82
N ASP A 150 -7.22 18.15 12.91
CA ASP A 150 -7.72 18.72 14.15
C ASP A 150 -6.73 19.77 14.69
N GLU A 151 -7.06 20.37 15.83
CA GLU A 151 -6.21 21.31 16.56
C GLU A 151 -5.11 20.62 17.38
N THR A 152 -5.00 19.29 17.31
CA THR A 152 -3.95 18.55 18.03
C THR A 152 -2.57 18.98 17.53
N PRO A 153 -1.59 19.24 18.43
CA PRO A 153 -0.22 19.52 18.02
C PRO A 153 0.35 18.38 17.17
N GLU A 154 1.16 18.70 16.16
CA GLU A 154 1.68 17.69 15.21
C GLU A 154 2.47 16.58 15.92
N GLU A 155 3.19 16.92 16.99
CA GLU A 155 3.93 15.99 17.83
C GLU A 155 3.03 14.98 18.59
N GLU A 156 1.77 15.32 18.84
CA GLU A 156 0.79 14.49 19.54
C GLU A 156 -0.10 13.68 18.58
N LYS A 157 -0.16 14.08 17.31
CA LYS A 157 -0.98 13.42 16.30
C LYS A 157 -0.57 11.97 16.09
N LEU A 158 -1.58 11.12 15.99
CA LEU A 158 -1.40 9.75 15.54
C LEU A 158 -1.44 9.73 14.02
N HIS A 159 -0.34 9.30 13.41
CA HIS A 159 -0.22 9.15 11.97
C HIS A 159 -0.44 7.69 11.57
N LEU A 160 -0.93 7.53 10.35
CA LEU A 160 -1.12 6.24 9.68
C LEU A 160 -0.59 6.36 8.26
N ALA A 161 0.25 5.43 7.85
CA ALA A 161 0.62 5.23 6.45
C ALA A 161 0.52 3.74 6.13
N GLY A 162 -0.23 3.38 5.09
CA GLY A 162 -0.45 1.98 4.76
C GLY A 162 -0.76 1.69 3.30
N LYS A 163 -0.99 0.41 3.03
CA LYS A 163 -1.56 -0.07 1.77
C LYS A 163 -2.56 -1.18 2.05
N THR A 164 -3.74 -1.06 1.47
CA THR A 164 -4.81 -2.07 1.54
C THR A 164 -4.72 -3.05 0.39
N GLY A 165 -5.26 -4.25 0.59
CA GLY A 165 -5.52 -5.25 -0.46
C GLY A 165 -6.87 -5.93 -0.23
N SER A 166 -7.57 -6.23 -1.32
CA SER A 166 -8.84 -6.97 -1.27
C SER A 166 -8.95 -7.88 -2.48
N LEU A 167 -9.32 -9.13 -2.23
CA LEU A 167 -9.80 -10.09 -3.21
C LEU A 167 -11.04 -10.78 -2.64
N MET A 168 -11.74 -11.57 -3.44
CA MET A 168 -12.84 -12.38 -2.93
C MET A 168 -12.36 -13.25 -1.76
N GLY A 169 -13.08 -13.23 -0.64
CA GLY A 169 -12.76 -13.94 0.60
C GLY A 169 -11.59 -13.36 1.41
N CYS A 170 -10.87 -12.35 0.88
CA CYS A 170 -9.62 -11.86 1.46
C CYS A 170 -9.62 -10.36 1.69
N ARG A 171 -9.14 -9.94 2.87
CA ARG A 171 -8.85 -8.55 3.21
C ARG A 171 -7.47 -8.47 3.83
N ALA A 172 -6.69 -7.49 3.40
CA ALA A 172 -5.34 -7.29 3.93
C ALA A 172 -5.04 -5.80 4.13
N GLN A 173 -4.17 -5.52 5.08
CA GLN A 173 -3.51 -4.22 5.15
C GLN A 173 -2.13 -4.38 5.79
N THR A 174 -1.14 -3.70 5.22
CA THR A 174 0.13 -3.40 5.87
C THR A 174 0.18 -1.91 6.17
N ALA A 175 0.59 -1.53 7.36
CA ALA A 175 0.71 -0.13 7.74
C ALA A 175 1.74 0.10 8.83
N VAL A 176 2.13 1.37 8.99
CA VAL A 176 2.80 1.89 10.16
C VAL A 176 1.92 2.95 10.82
N VAL A 177 1.88 2.88 12.15
CA VAL A 177 1.15 3.81 13.03
C VAL A 177 2.16 4.41 14.00
N TRP A 178 2.22 5.74 14.13
CA TRP A 178 3.19 6.40 15.00
C TRP A 178 2.73 7.77 15.51
N ARG A 179 3.36 8.24 16.58
CA ARG A 179 3.32 9.63 17.06
C ARG A 179 4.70 10.27 16.99
N GLY A 180 4.75 11.59 17.00
CA GLY A 180 6.00 12.35 17.04
C GLY A 180 6.72 12.43 15.68
N ALA A 181 7.84 13.14 15.68
CA ALA A 181 8.61 13.43 14.48
C ALA A 181 10.12 13.21 14.72
N GLY A 182 10.83 12.75 13.68
CA GLY A 182 12.26 12.50 13.75
C GLY A 182 12.62 11.51 14.88
N LYS A 183 13.53 11.93 15.79
CA LYS A 183 14.06 11.04 16.84
C LYS A 183 13.07 10.71 17.97
N THR A 184 11.96 11.44 18.08
CA THR A 184 10.92 11.17 19.10
C THR A 184 9.82 10.27 18.58
N GLN A 185 9.94 9.77 17.35
CA GLN A 185 8.95 8.87 16.77
C GLN A 185 8.81 7.58 17.58
N ARG A 186 7.58 7.31 18.02
CA ARG A 186 7.19 6.06 18.68
C ARG A 186 5.98 5.50 17.97
N GLY A 187 6.02 4.21 17.65
CA GLY A 187 4.98 3.58 16.86
C GLY A 187 5.21 2.10 16.64
N PHE A 188 4.37 1.51 15.81
CA PHE A 188 4.46 0.11 15.41
C PHE A 188 4.09 -0.06 13.94
N THR A 189 4.74 -1.03 13.30
CA THR A 189 4.29 -1.58 12.02
C THR A 189 3.42 -2.78 12.26
N ILE A 190 2.34 -2.91 11.50
CA ILE A 190 1.44 -4.06 11.58
C ILE A 190 1.03 -4.50 10.17
N THR A 191 0.97 -5.80 9.96
CA THR A 191 0.35 -6.40 8.78
C THR A 191 -0.66 -7.44 9.21
N VAL A 192 -1.88 -7.31 8.74
CA VAL A 192 -2.96 -8.27 8.98
C VAL A 192 -3.51 -8.70 7.62
N MET A 193 -3.65 -10.01 7.43
CA MET A 193 -4.30 -10.63 6.28
C MET A 193 -5.36 -11.59 6.79
N THR A 194 -6.58 -11.48 6.27
CA THR A 194 -7.69 -12.38 6.54
C THR A 194 -8.00 -13.12 5.26
N ASP A 195 -8.31 -14.41 5.37
CA ASP A 195 -8.69 -15.28 4.26
C ASP A 195 -9.77 -16.27 4.74
N GLY A 196 -10.55 -16.83 3.82
CA GLY A 196 -11.55 -17.84 4.11
C GLY A 196 -12.77 -17.32 4.88
N ASP A 197 -13.16 -16.06 4.67
CA ASP A 197 -14.41 -15.54 5.23
C ASP A 197 -15.60 -16.36 4.70
N LEU A 198 -16.33 -17.00 5.62
CA LEU A 198 -17.47 -17.86 5.28
C LEU A 198 -18.77 -17.07 5.08
N THR A 199 -18.75 -15.76 5.34
CA THR A 199 -19.89 -14.88 5.06
C THR A 199 -20.01 -14.61 3.56
N PRO A 200 -21.23 -14.37 3.03
CA PRO A 200 -21.38 -13.94 1.64
C PRO A 200 -20.48 -12.72 1.36
N GLU A 201 -19.75 -12.77 0.25
CA GLU A 201 -18.79 -11.72 -0.10
C GLU A 201 -19.44 -10.33 -0.05
N THR A 202 -18.83 -9.43 0.72
CA THR A 202 -19.26 -8.03 0.80
C THR A 202 -18.08 -7.10 0.66
N TRP A 203 -18.19 -6.14 -0.26
CA TRP A 203 -17.18 -5.11 -0.51
C TRP A 203 -17.37 -3.86 0.37
N SER A 204 -18.28 -3.94 1.34
CA SER A 204 -18.49 -2.86 2.31
C SER A 204 -17.28 -2.68 3.23
N VAL A 205 -17.14 -1.46 3.75
CA VAL A 205 -16.24 -1.15 4.88
C VAL A 205 -16.57 -1.97 6.14
N ASP A 206 -17.75 -2.58 6.21
CA ASP A 206 -18.20 -3.43 7.31
C ASP A 206 -17.99 -4.93 7.04
N ALA A 207 -17.25 -5.30 5.99
CA ALA A 207 -16.87 -6.69 5.76
C ALA A 207 -16.16 -7.29 6.99
N THR A 208 -16.46 -8.55 7.34
CA THR A 208 -15.94 -9.18 8.57
C THR A 208 -14.41 -9.11 8.64
N GLY A 209 -13.72 -9.38 7.53
CA GLY A 209 -12.27 -9.23 7.43
C GLY A 209 -11.75 -7.80 7.71
N ALA A 210 -12.44 -6.77 7.21
CA ALA A 210 -12.06 -5.37 7.46
C ALA A 210 -12.26 -4.99 8.94
N LEU A 211 -13.38 -5.40 9.54
CA LEU A 211 -13.65 -5.20 10.96
C LEU A 211 -12.64 -5.94 11.85
N ALA A 212 -12.27 -7.17 11.48
CA ALA A 212 -11.26 -7.94 12.19
C ALA A 212 -9.90 -7.25 12.17
N ILE A 213 -9.46 -6.74 11.01
CA ILE A 213 -8.21 -5.96 10.89
C ILE A 213 -8.24 -4.77 11.85
N GLY A 214 -9.32 -3.99 11.88
CA GLY A 214 -9.43 -2.84 12.77
C GLY A 214 -9.40 -3.21 14.25
N ARG A 215 -10.09 -4.29 14.66
CA ARG A 215 -10.08 -4.76 16.06
C ARG A 215 -8.70 -5.23 16.50
N ILE A 216 -7.99 -5.95 15.63
CA ILE A 216 -6.61 -6.39 15.89
C ILE A 216 -5.69 -5.18 16.03
N ALA A 217 -5.78 -4.21 15.12
CA ALA A 217 -4.98 -2.98 15.19
C ALA A 217 -5.23 -2.21 16.50
N ARG A 218 -6.50 -2.13 16.94
CA ARG A 218 -6.85 -1.50 18.22
C ARG A 218 -6.22 -2.22 19.41
N ALA A 219 -6.29 -3.55 19.45
CA ALA A 219 -5.68 -4.33 20.53
C ALA A 219 -4.16 -4.13 20.59
N VAL A 220 -3.49 -4.09 19.43
CA VAL A 220 -2.04 -3.80 19.36
C VAL A 220 -1.74 -2.37 19.82
N TYR A 221 -2.53 -1.39 19.39
CA TYR A 221 -2.38 0.00 19.82
C TYR A 221 -2.50 0.13 21.33
N ASP A 222 -3.55 -0.45 21.93
CA ASP A 222 -3.80 -0.37 23.37
C ASP A 222 -2.69 -1.03 24.20
N GLU A 223 -1.92 -1.96 23.64
CA GLU A 223 -0.78 -2.59 24.32
C GLU A 223 0.52 -1.81 24.11
N VAL A 224 0.84 -1.42 22.87
CA VAL A 224 2.15 -0.85 22.50
C VAL A 224 2.23 0.66 22.76
N MET A 225 1.12 1.36 22.60
CA MET A 225 1.03 2.83 22.70
C MET A 225 0.49 3.30 24.05
N ARG A 226 0.33 2.40 25.03
CA ARG A 226 0.11 2.79 26.43
C ARG A 226 1.29 3.63 26.94
N GLU A 227 0.93 4.68 27.66
CA GLU A 227 1.84 5.52 28.45
C GLU A 227 2.24 4.81 29.75
#